data_AF-A0AAV2YLF6-F1
#
_entry.id   AF-A0AAV2YLF6-F1
#
_cell.length_a   1.000
_cell.length_b   1.000
_cell.length_c   1.000
_cell.angle_alpha   90.00
_cell.angle_beta   90.00
_cell.angle_gamma   90.00
#
_symmetry.space_group_name_H-M   'P 1'
#
loop_
_entity.id
_entity.type
_entity.pdbx_description
1 polymer ?
#
loop_
_entity_poly.entity_id
_entity_poly.type
_entity_poly.pdbx_seq_one_letter_code
_entity_poly.pdbx_strand_id
1 'polypeptide(L)'
;MLQFGLSLDNASPHSATYSNEVRKAWTADGRQIRFENLPAKSPHLNIRFRASNQALQQTRPATTATALIVNIDAAFCELKASTSNRCFLTLQHVMETVMLHRGGNGYSMPRMKKAKLERDGTLPVTRSCSREAFMKAIFSLEGDAVVEIVRLLDTTWLKR
;
A
#
# COMPACT_ATOMS: atom_id res chain seq x y z
N MET A 1 2.98 -9.39 19.74
CA MET A 1 1.64 -9.13 19.17
C MET A 1 1.80 -8.66 17.74
N LEU A 2 1.02 -9.20 16.79
CA LEU A 2 1.07 -8.79 15.38
C LEU A 2 0.21 -7.53 15.20
N GLN A 3 0.79 -6.52 14.54
CA GLN A 3 0.12 -5.27 14.26
C GLN A 3 -0.10 -5.14 12.76
N PHE A 4 -1.32 -4.79 12.36
CA PHE A 4 -1.70 -4.63 10.96
C PHE A 4 -2.01 -3.17 10.66
N GLY A 5 -1.59 -2.69 9.49
CA GLY A 5 -1.99 -1.39 8.96
C GLY A 5 -3.07 -1.56 7.90
N LEU A 6 -4.18 -0.84 8.03
CA LEU A 6 -5.20 -0.75 7.00
C LEU A 6 -5.08 0.60 6.30
N SER A 7 -4.80 0.59 5.00
CA SER A 7 -4.78 1.79 4.18
C SER A 7 -6.01 1.83 3.27
N LEU A 8 -6.77 2.92 3.36
CA LEU A 8 -7.95 3.21 2.52
C LEU A 8 -7.80 4.59 1.88
N ASP A 9 -8.54 4.82 0.80
CA ASP A 9 -8.69 6.17 0.26
C ASP A 9 -9.69 7.00 1.09
N ASN A 10 -9.76 8.31 0.85
CA ASN A 10 -10.60 9.22 1.62
C ASN A 10 -12.04 9.33 1.07
N ALA A 11 -12.60 8.26 0.49
CA ALA A 11 -13.99 8.26 0.05
C ALA A 11 -14.94 8.41 1.25
N SER A 12 -16.05 9.14 1.08
CA SER A 12 -17.01 9.44 2.16
C SER A 12 -17.45 8.19 2.98
N PRO A 13 -17.74 7.02 2.36
CA PRO A 13 -18.08 5.81 3.13
C PRO A 13 -16.96 5.30 4.05
N HIS A 14 -15.68 5.57 3.74
CA HIS A 14 -14.56 5.16 4.58
C HIS A 14 -14.47 5.97 5.88
N SER A 15 -15.10 7.15 5.95
CA SER A 15 -15.23 7.90 7.21
C SER A 15 -15.99 7.09 8.28
N ALA A 16 -16.95 6.26 7.86
CA ALA A 16 -17.67 5.35 8.75
C ALA A 16 -16.83 4.15 9.21
N THR A 17 -15.74 3.81 8.50
CA THR A 17 -14.81 2.74 8.91
C THR A 17 -14.04 3.10 10.19
N TYR A 18 -14.04 4.38 10.56
CA TYR A 18 -13.47 4.89 11.82
C TYR A 18 -14.45 4.87 12.99
N SER A 19 -15.69 4.41 12.81
CA SER A 19 -16.67 4.36 13.90
C SER A 19 -16.20 3.43 15.03
N ASN A 20 -16.64 3.72 16.26
CA ASN A 20 -16.25 2.93 17.42
C ASN A 20 -16.75 1.49 17.33
N GLU A 21 -17.89 1.26 16.69
CA GLU A 21 -18.50 -0.05 16.47
C GLU A 21 -17.64 -0.89 15.55
N VAL A 22 -17.21 -0.32 14.42
CA VAL A 22 -16.31 -0.99 13.48
C VAL A 22 -14.98 -1.28 14.16
N ARG A 23 -14.37 -0.30 14.83
CA ARG A 23 -13.09 -0.52 15.54
C ARG A 23 -13.18 -1.66 16.56
N LYS A 24 -14.25 -1.72 17.37
CA LYS A 24 -14.47 -2.80 18.34
C LYS A 24 -14.58 -4.16 17.67
N ALA A 25 -15.33 -4.26 16.58
CA ALA A 25 -15.47 -5.53 15.84
C ALA A 25 -14.13 -6.02 15.28
N TRP A 26 -13.31 -5.12 14.75
CA TRP A 26 -12.01 -5.46 14.17
C TRP A 26 -10.94 -5.82 15.22
N THR A 27 -11.10 -5.35 16.45
CA THR A 27 -10.21 -5.70 17.58
C THR A 27 -10.74 -6.86 18.44
N ALA A 28 -11.93 -7.39 18.14
CA ALA A 28 -12.57 -8.44 18.94
C ALA A 28 -11.70 -9.70 19.06
N ASP A 29 -10.98 -10.05 18.00
CA ASP A 29 -10.08 -11.20 17.94
C ASP A 29 -8.66 -10.90 18.48
N GLY A 30 -8.50 -9.81 19.25
CA GLY A 30 -7.21 -9.38 19.81
C GLY A 30 -6.21 -8.80 18.79
N ARG A 31 -6.65 -8.54 17.55
CA ARG A 31 -5.82 -7.90 16.52
C ARG A 31 -5.72 -6.40 16.80
N GLN A 32 -4.50 -5.84 16.73
CA GLN A 32 -4.32 -4.39 16.71
C GLN A 32 -4.20 -3.90 15.27
N ILE A 33 -5.17 -3.10 14.86
CA ILE A 33 -5.26 -2.55 13.51
C ILE A 33 -5.13 -1.03 13.59
N ARG A 34 -4.10 -0.50 12.94
CA ARG A 34 -3.94 0.95 12.75
C ARG A 34 -4.59 1.33 11.42
N PHE A 35 -5.44 2.34 11.46
CA PHE A 35 -6.06 2.88 10.26
C PHE A 35 -5.21 4.05 9.77
N GLU A 36 -4.83 4.01 8.50
CA GLU A 36 -4.03 5.03 7.84
C GLU A 36 -4.80 5.55 6.62
N ASN A 37 -5.05 6.86 6.58
CA ASN A 37 -5.67 7.48 5.42
C ASN A 37 -4.61 7.79 4.36
N LEU A 38 -4.91 7.48 3.10
CA LEU A 38 -4.12 7.98 1.99
C LEU A 38 -4.29 9.50 1.85
N PRO A 39 -3.21 10.23 1.48
CA PRO A 39 -3.32 11.64 1.14
C PRO A 39 -4.38 11.86 0.05
N ALA A 40 -5.12 12.96 0.16
CA ALA A 40 -6.14 13.30 -0.82
C ALA A 40 -5.56 13.35 -2.24
N LYS A 41 -6.35 12.94 -3.25
CA LYS A 41 -5.99 12.96 -4.68
C LYS A 41 -4.68 12.21 -5.02
N SER A 42 -4.33 11.17 -4.26
CA SER A 42 -3.09 10.40 -4.46
C SER A 42 -3.35 8.94 -4.91
N PRO A 43 -3.95 8.73 -6.10
CA PRO A 43 -4.28 7.38 -6.59
C PRO A 43 -3.04 6.50 -6.83
N HIS A 44 -1.86 7.11 -6.99
CA HIS A 44 -0.58 6.42 -7.14
C HIS A 44 -0.09 5.76 -5.84
N LEU A 45 -0.65 6.14 -4.69
CA LEU A 45 -0.38 5.52 -3.39
C LEU A 45 -1.35 4.39 -3.04
N ASN A 46 -2.31 4.07 -3.92
CA ASN A 46 -3.18 2.92 -3.73
C ASN A 46 -2.48 1.64 -4.24
N ILE A 47 -2.57 0.57 -3.47
CA ILE A 47 -2.03 -0.72 -3.87
C ILE A 47 -2.74 -1.24 -5.12
N ARG A 48 -1.96 -1.46 -6.19
CA ARG A 48 -2.49 -1.86 -7.51
C ARG A 48 -2.95 -3.33 -7.60
N PHE A 49 -3.16 -4.01 -6.49
CA PHE A 49 -3.60 -5.41 -6.46
C PHE A 49 -4.94 -5.60 -7.17
N ARG A 50 -5.88 -4.66 -6.99
CA ARG A 50 -7.21 -4.69 -7.65
C ARG A 50 -7.10 -4.74 -9.19
N ALA A 51 -6.15 -3.99 -9.76
CA ALA A 51 -5.94 -3.96 -11.20
C ALA A 51 -5.44 -5.30 -11.74
N SER A 52 -4.58 -6.00 -10.98
CA SER A 52 -4.12 -7.35 -11.36
C SER A 52 -5.26 -8.37 -11.32
N ASN A 53 -6.13 -8.30 -10.31
CA ASN A 53 -7.30 -9.17 -10.24
C ASN A 53 -8.28 -8.92 -11.38
N GLN A 54 -8.55 -7.65 -11.66
CA GLN A 54 -9.45 -7.26 -12.74
C GLN A 54 -8.94 -7.70 -14.11
N ALA A 55 -7.64 -7.60 -14.38
CA ALA A 55 -7.06 -8.08 -15.62
C ALA A 55 -7.29 -9.57 -15.84
N LEU A 56 -7.19 -10.40 -14.79
CA LEU A 56 -7.50 -11.84 -14.85
C LEU A 56 -8.99 -12.13 -14.94
N GLN A 57 -9.82 -11.34 -14.26
CA GLN A 57 -11.27 -11.48 -14.36
C GLN A 57 -11.75 -11.17 -15.79
N GLN A 58 -11.18 -10.18 -16.46
CA GLN A 58 -11.55 -9.75 -17.81
C GLN A 58 -11.18 -10.76 -18.91
N THR A 59 -10.32 -11.74 -18.64
CA THR A 59 -10.06 -12.83 -19.59
C THR A 59 -11.21 -13.84 -19.65
N ARG A 60 -12.22 -13.69 -18.80
CA ARG A 60 -13.38 -14.58 -18.69
C ARG A 60 -14.66 -13.81 -18.98
N PRO A 61 -15.52 -14.28 -19.89
CA PRO A 61 -16.80 -13.63 -20.14
C PRO A 61 -17.71 -13.77 -18.92
N ALA A 62 -18.45 -12.71 -18.61
CA ALA A 62 -19.53 -12.72 -17.63
C ALA A 62 -20.68 -11.87 -18.16
N THR A 63 -21.86 -12.47 -18.28
CA THR A 63 -23.10 -11.79 -18.73
C THR A 63 -24.08 -11.58 -17.58
N THR A 64 -23.79 -12.10 -16.40
CA THR A 64 -24.61 -11.97 -15.19
C THR A 64 -23.75 -11.58 -13.99
N ALA A 65 -24.36 -10.97 -12.98
CA ALA A 65 -23.68 -10.62 -11.73
C ALA A 65 -23.11 -11.87 -11.02
N THR A 66 -23.85 -12.98 -11.03
CA THR A 66 -23.38 -14.25 -10.44
C THR A 66 -22.15 -14.78 -11.16
N ALA A 67 -22.13 -14.77 -12.50
CA ALA A 67 -20.97 -15.18 -13.27
C ALA A 67 -19.76 -14.26 -13.01
N LEU A 68 -20.00 -12.95 -12.83
CA LEU A 68 -18.95 -12.01 -12.48
C LEU A 68 -18.34 -12.31 -11.10
N ILE A 69 -19.17 -12.60 -10.09
CA ILE A 69 -18.70 -12.96 -8.74
C ILE A 69 -17.82 -14.21 -8.80
N VAL A 70 -18.28 -15.25 -9.50
CA VAL A 70 -17.50 -16.49 -9.69
C VAL A 70 -16.15 -16.20 -10.38
N ASN A 71 -16.15 -15.35 -11.41
CA ASN A 71 -14.92 -15.00 -12.12
C ASN A 71 -13.95 -14.19 -11.24
N ILE A 72 -14.45 -13.29 -10.38
CA ILE A 72 -13.63 -12.52 -9.44
C ILE A 72 -13.00 -13.43 -8.40
N ASP A 73 -13.77 -14.39 -7.86
CA ASP A 73 -13.29 -15.33 -6.85
C ASP A 73 -12.23 -16.27 -7.42
N ALA A 74 -12.47 -16.80 -8.62
CA ALA A 74 -11.49 -17.61 -9.35
C ALA A 74 -10.21 -16.82 -9.65
N ALA A 75 -10.33 -15.57 -10.12
CA ALA A 75 -9.19 -14.71 -10.39
C ALA A 75 -8.39 -14.41 -9.11
N PHE A 76 -9.07 -14.19 -7.98
CA PHE A 76 -8.42 -13.97 -6.70
C PHE A 76 -7.64 -15.19 -6.23
N CYS A 77 -8.23 -16.39 -6.35
CA CYS A 77 -7.55 -17.65 -6.02
C CYS A 77 -6.35 -17.95 -6.93
N GLU A 78 -6.42 -17.54 -8.21
CA GLU A 78 -5.34 -17.73 -9.18
C GLU A 78 -4.18 -16.73 -8.99
N LEU A 79 -4.42 -15.60 -8.34
CA LEU A 79 -3.39 -14.58 -8.13
C LEU A 79 -2.24 -15.11 -7.28
N LYS A 80 -1.08 -15.21 -7.91
CA LYS A 80 0.17 -15.59 -7.23
C LYS A 80 0.54 -14.57 -6.16
N ALA A 81 1.02 -15.07 -5.01
CA ALA A 81 1.60 -14.24 -3.96
C ALA A 81 2.73 -13.31 -4.49
N SER A 82 3.46 -13.76 -5.51
CA SER A 82 4.49 -12.95 -6.15
C SER A 82 3.94 -11.72 -6.90
N THR A 83 2.70 -11.78 -7.42
CA THR A 83 2.00 -10.61 -7.96
C THR A 83 1.73 -9.58 -6.86
N SER A 84 1.28 -10.05 -5.68
CA SER A 84 1.10 -9.19 -4.51
C SER A 84 2.43 -8.53 -4.10
N ASN A 85 3.51 -9.31 -3.98
CA ASN A 85 4.84 -8.78 -3.66
C ASN A 85 5.27 -7.69 -4.67
N ARG A 86 5.08 -7.92 -5.98
CA ARG A 86 5.39 -6.93 -7.02
C ARG A 86 4.57 -5.64 -6.88
N CYS A 87 3.31 -5.72 -6.45
CA CYS A 87 2.48 -4.55 -6.15
C CYS A 87 3.04 -3.77 -4.94
N PHE A 88 3.37 -4.46 -3.84
CA PHE A 88 3.95 -3.83 -2.64
C PHE A 88 5.29 -3.15 -2.92
N LEU A 89 6.20 -3.81 -3.63
CA LEU A 89 7.49 -3.21 -4.02
C LEU A 89 7.31 -1.98 -4.91
N THR A 90 6.27 -1.98 -5.76
CA THR A 90 5.95 -0.80 -6.59
C THR A 90 5.48 0.34 -5.71
N LEU A 91 4.59 0.07 -4.75
CA LEU A 91 4.09 1.07 -3.81
C LEU A 91 5.23 1.69 -2.99
N GLN A 92 6.10 0.86 -2.40
CA GLN A 92 7.28 1.33 -1.65
C GLN A 92 8.19 2.22 -2.49
N HIS A 93 8.40 1.85 -3.76
CA HIS A 93 9.22 2.64 -4.67
C HIS A 93 8.56 3.96 -5.09
N VAL A 94 7.24 3.97 -5.26
CA VAL A 94 6.46 5.18 -5.50
C VAL A 94 6.52 6.11 -4.27
N MET A 95 6.32 5.58 -3.06
CA MET A 95 6.45 6.36 -1.82
C MET A 95 7.83 7.01 -1.70
N GLU A 96 8.90 6.25 -1.97
CA GLU A 96 10.26 6.78 -2.03
C GLU A 96 10.41 7.89 -3.08
N THR A 97 9.80 7.72 -4.25
CA THR A 97 9.84 8.72 -5.32
C THR A 97 9.08 10.00 -4.93
N VAL A 98 7.93 9.89 -4.27
CA VAL A 98 7.17 11.02 -3.73
C VAL A 98 8.02 11.79 -2.72
N MET A 99 8.72 11.09 -1.83
CA MET A 99 9.64 11.71 -0.86
C MET A 99 10.77 12.47 -1.57
N LEU A 100 11.39 11.88 -2.59
CA LEU A 100 12.42 12.54 -3.40
C LEU A 100 11.93 13.80 -4.14
N HIS A 101 10.64 13.85 -4.46
CA HIS A 101 9.98 14.96 -5.14
C HIS A 101 9.18 15.85 -4.19
N ARG A 102 9.44 15.79 -2.88
CA ARG A 102 8.84 16.67 -1.88
C ARG A 102 7.30 16.66 -1.89
N GLY A 103 6.69 15.50 -2.13
CA GLY A 103 5.24 15.35 -2.22
C GLY A 103 4.63 15.62 -3.60
N GLY A 104 5.43 16.09 -4.57
CA GLY A 104 4.98 16.33 -5.94
C GLY A 104 4.67 15.05 -6.71
N ASN A 105 3.82 15.16 -7.74
CA ASN A 105 3.40 14.05 -8.61
C ASN A 105 4.03 14.07 -10.02
N GLY A 106 4.92 15.03 -10.31
CA GLY A 106 5.57 15.23 -11.60
C GLY A 106 6.71 14.26 -11.91
N TYR A 107 6.70 13.07 -11.33
CA TYR A 107 7.76 12.08 -11.50
C TYR A 107 7.36 10.98 -12.49
N SER A 108 8.36 10.40 -13.15
CA SER A 108 8.15 9.19 -13.96
C SER A 108 7.95 7.98 -13.06
N MET A 109 7.04 7.09 -13.44
CA MET A 109 6.79 5.86 -12.68
C MET A 109 8.07 5.03 -12.55
N PRO A 110 8.46 4.68 -11.32
CA PRO A 110 9.80 4.16 -11.09
C PRO A 110 9.83 2.66 -11.43
N ARG A 111 10.82 2.25 -12.24
CA ARG A 111 10.90 0.90 -12.84
C ARG A 111 11.97 0.06 -12.14
N MET A 112 11.62 -1.17 -11.75
CA MET A 112 12.51 -2.07 -10.97
C MET A 112 12.78 -3.41 -11.66
N LYS A 113 12.40 -3.58 -12.94
CA LYS A 113 12.59 -4.84 -13.70
C LYS A 113 12.19 -6.10 -12.89
N LYS A 114 11.09 -6.01 -12.12
CA LYS A 114 10.68 -7.01 -11.11
C LYS A 114 10.60 -8.44 -11.65
N ALA A 115 10.10 -8.61 -12.88
CA ALA A 115 10.03 -9.91 -13.54
C ALA A 115 11.41 -10.55 -13.81
N LYS A 116 12.46 -9.74 -14.00
CA LYS A 116 13.84 -10.25 -14.10
C LYS A 116 14.31 -10.73 -12.73
N LEU A 117 14.21 -9.87 -11.71
CA LEU A 117 14.62 -10.20 -10.34
C LEU A 117 13.90 -11.43 -9.78
N GLU A 118 12.62 -11.61 -10.13
CA GLU A 118 11.83 -12.78 -9.75
C GLU A 118 12.34 -14.06 -10.41
N ARG A 119 12.66 -14.02 -11.71
CA ARG A 119 13.28 -15.16 -12.44
C ARG A 119 14.65 -15.52 -11.89
N ASP A 120 15.41 -14.51 -11.47
CA ASP A 120 16.74 -14.69 -10.89
C ASP A 120 16.68 -15.13 -9.42
N GLY A 121 15.48 -15.19 -8.80
CA GLY A 121 15.29 -15.57 -7.39
C GLY A 121 15.71 -14.48 -6.39
N THR A 122 16.03 -13.28 -6.85
CA THR A 122 16.58 -12.18 -6.04
C THR A 122 15.59 -11.03 -5.82
N LEU A 123 14.29 -11.23 -6.09
CA LEU A 123 13.28 -10.21 -5.86
C LEU A 123 13.08 -10.02 -4.34
N PRO A 124 13.34 -8.83 -3.78
CA PRO A 124 13.16 -8.61 -2.35
C PRO A 124 11.68 -8.68 -1.96
N VAL A 125 11.39 -8.90 -0.67
CA VAL A 125 10.03 -8.81 -0.12
C VAL A 125 9.71 -7.38 0.33
N THR A 126 10.74 -6.58 0.64
CA THR A 126 10.61 -5.20 1.11
C THR A 126 11.83 -4.40 0.70
N ARG A 127 11.64 -3.09 0.51
CA ARG A 127 12.71 -2.13 0.22
C ARG A 127 12.96 -1.20 1.40
N SER A 128 14.22 -0.89 1.64
CA SER A 128 14.63 0.22 2.51
C SER A 128 14.40 1.55 1.82
N CYS A 129 14.00 2.57 2.58
CA CYS A 129 13.98 3.95 2.12
C CYS A 129 15.41 4.52 2.13
N SER A 130 15.83 5.17 1.03
CA SER A 130 17.12 5.85 0.99
C SER A 130 17.18 7.04 1.96
N ARG A 131 18.37 7.29 2.53
CA ARG A 131 18.61 8.43 3.42
C ARG A 131 18.30 9.77 2.74
N GLU A 132 18.56 9.89 1.44
CA GLU A 132 18.24 11.11 0.68
C GLU A 132 16.74 11.35 0.63
N ALA A 133 15.95 10.34 0.24
CA ALA A 133 14.50 10.44 0.21
C ALA A 133 13.95 10.82 1.58
N PHE A 134 14.44 10.17 2.62
CA PHE A 134 14.08 10.47 4.00
C PHE A 134 14.38 11.92 4.38
N MET A 135 15.61 12.39 4.14
CA MET A 135 16.00 13.76 4.45
C MET A 135 15.18 14.79 3.68
N LYS A 136 14.93 14.57 2.38
CA LYS A 136 14.09 15.46 1.57
C LYS A 136 12.67 15.55 2.09
N ALA A 137 12.08 14.43 2.51
CA ALA A 137 10.76 14.41 3.12
C ALA A 137 10.75 15.22 4.42
N ILE A 138 11.72 14.99 5.31
CA ILE A 138 11.85 15.73 6.58
C ILE A 138 12.01 17.24 6.34
N PHE A 139 12.87 17.67 5.43
CA PHE A 139 13.06 19.09 5.12
C PHE A 139 11.87 19.74 4.42
N SER A 140 10.94 18.96 3.88
CA SER A 140 9.72 19.45 3.25
C SER A 140 8.54 19.57 4.21
N LEU A 141 8.67 19.06 5.42
CA LEU A 141 7.69 19.22 6.48
C LEU A 141 8.09 20.45 7.30
N GLU A 142 7.26 21.49 7.27
CA GLU A 142 7.43 22.66 8.15
C GLU A 142 6.86 22.35 9.56
N GLY A 143 7.50 22.86 10.62
CA GLY A 143 6.95 22.86 11.99
C GLY A 143 6.97 21.53 12.76
N ASP A 144 6.07 21.41 13.76
CA ASP A 144 6.01 20.33 14.77
C ASP A 144 5.85 18.91 14.21
N ALA A 145 5.44 18.78 12.93
CA ALA A 145 5.31 17.49 12.23
C ALA A 145 6.65 16.73 12.11
N VAL A 146 7.78 17.44 12.04
CA VAL A 146 9.11 16.82 12.00
C VAL A 146 9.43 16.12 13.33
N VAL A 147 9.06 16.72 14.45
CA VAL A 147 9.34 16.18 15.80
C VAL A 147 8.52 14.93 16.07
N GLU A 148 7.26 14.90 15.63
CA GLU A 148 6.38 13.74 15.82
C GLU A 148 6.78 12.55 14.93
N ILE A 149 7.16 12.78 13.66
CA ILE A 149 7.64 11.73 12.77
C ILE A 149 8.96 11.14 13.27
N VAL A 150 9.91 11.97 13.72
CA VAL A 150 11.16 11.48 14.32
C VAL A 150 10.87 10.64 15.58
N ARG A 151 9.95 11.07 16.45
CA ARG A 151 9.52 10.28 17.63
C ARG A 151 8.83 8.96 17.26
N LEU A 152 8.02 8.92 16.20
CA LEU A 152 7.33 7.71 15.75
C LEU A 152 8.30 6.69 15.13
N LEU A 153 9.37 7.16 14.48
CA LEU A 153 10.40 6.29 13.89
C LEU A 153 11.35 5.71 14.94
N ASP A 154 11.72 6.49 15.96
CA ASP A 154 12.56 6.02 17.07
C ASP A 154 11.88 4.95 17.94
N THR A 155 10.55 4.93 17.96
CA THR A 155 9.79 4.03 18.84
C THR A 155 9.43 2.69 18.22
N THR A 156 9.48 2.52 16.88
CA THR A 156 8.86 1.32 16.28
C THR A 156 9.57 0.63 15.09
N TRP A 157 10.54 1.24 14.41
CA TRP A 157 11.04 0.66 13.14
C TRP A 157 12.56 0.44 12.99
N LEU A 158 13.42 0.90 13.89
CA LEU A 158 14.89 0.72 13.80
C LEU A 158 15.48 -0.31 14.79
N LYS A 159 14.66 -1.01 15.58
CA LYS A 159 15.12 -2.01 16.57
C LYS A 159 14.75 -3.47 16.23
N ARG A 160 14.71 -3.83 14.96
CA ARG A 160 14.61 -5.24 14.52
C ARG A 160 15.51 -5.51 13.34
#